data_AF-S7XLJ3-F1
#
_entry.id   AF-S7XLJ3-F1
#
_cell.length_a   1.000
_cell.length_b   1.000
_cell.length_c   1.000
_cell.angle_alpha   90.00
_cell.angle_beta   90.00
_cell.angle_gamma   90.00
#
_symmetry.space_group_name_H-M   'P 1'
#
loop_
_entity.id
_entity.type
_entity.pdbx_description
1 polymer ?
#
loop_
_entity_poly.entity_id
_entity_poly.type
_entity_poly.pdbx_seq_one_letter_code
_entity_poly.pdbx_strand_id
1 'polypeptide(L)'
;MRKEEKTRLRREKIITAALFEFATKGYQGFVINELCKVDGISKGVLYHNFSGKSDLYLTCFQESFEKALAVFLGVEGQVPSLADYMERRHQFYQQYPEHSHIFFEAMIATPEEL
;
A
#
# COMPACT_ATOMS: atom_id res chain seq x y z
N MET A 1 -10.57 -13.52 -21.34
CA MET A 1 -10.78 -12.79 -20.07
C MET A 1 -11.85 -11.73 -20.26
N ARG A 2 -12.77 -11.59 -19.29
CA ARG A 2 -13.79 -10.51 -19.27
C ARG A 2 -13.11 -9.14 -19.11
N LYS A 3 -13.70 -8.07 -19.64
CA LYS A 3 -13.12 -6.71 -19.65
C LYS A 3 -12.79 -6.20 -18.24
N GLU A 4 -13.65 -6.49 -17.28
CA GLU A 4 -13.49 -6.12 -15.86
C GLU A 4 -12.25 -6.76 -15.22
N GLU A 5 -11.99 -8.04 -15.52
CA GLU A 5 -10.84 -8.77 -14.97
C GLU A 5 -9.51 -8.17 -15.45
N LYS A 6 -9.44 -7.73 -16.72
CA LYS A 6 -8.26 -7.03 -17.23
C LYS A 6 -8.04 -5.68 -16.55
N THR A 7 -9.11 -4.97 -16.19
CA THR A 7 -9.03 -3.70 -15.46
C THR A 7 -8.52 -3.95 -14.04
N ARG A 8 -9.06 -4.95 -13.34
CA ARG A 8 -8.64 -5.35 -11.99
C ARG A 8 -7.15 -5.69 -11.94
N LEU A 9 -6.70 -6.59 -12.81
CA LEU A 9 -5.28 -7.00 -12.87
C LEU A 9 -4.33 -5.83 -13.16
N ARG A 10 -4.75 -4.86 -13.97
CA ARG A 10 -3.97 -3.64 -14.22
C ARG A 10 -3.88 -2.77 -12.98
N ARG A 11 -5.00 -2.59 -12.28
CA ARG A 11 -5.05 -1.82 -11.04
C ARG A 11 -4.14 -2.43 -9.98
N GLU A 12 -4.20 -3.74 -9.78
CA GLU A 12 -3.33 -4.48 -8.86
C GLU A 12 -1.85 -4.34 -9.21
N LYS A 13 -1.50 -4.39 -10.50
CA LYS A 13 -0.13 -4.17 -10.96
C LYS A 13 0.36 -2.76 -10.60
N ILE A 14 -0.46 -1.73 -10.79
CA ILE A 14 -0.09 -0.34 -10.45
C ILE A 14 0.14 -0.21 -8.94
N ILE A 15 -0.73 -0.82 -8.13
CA ILE A 15 -0.62 -0.74 -6.67
C ILE A 15 0.61 -1.47 -6.16
N THR A 16 0.90 -2.66 -6.70
CA THR A 16 2.10 -3.43 -6.32
C THR A 16 3.38 -2.62 -6.60
N ALA A 17 3.44 -1.99 -7.78
CA ALA A 17 4.56 -1.13 -8.15
C ALA A 17 4.66 0.12 -7.25
N ALA A 18 3.53 0.76 -6.97
CA ALA A 18 3.46 1.94 -6.12
C ALA A 18 3.84 1.64 -4.67
N LEU A 19 3.38 0.51 -4.11
CA LEU A 19 3.75 0.03 -2.77
C LEU A 19 5.28 -0.05 -2.62
N PHE A 20 5.96 -0.67 -3.59
CA PHE A 20 7.42 -0.80 -3.57
C PHE A 20 8.12 0.56 -3.64
N GLU A 21 7.66 1.44 -4.53
CA GLU A 21 8.30 2.75 -4.71
C GLU A 21 8.06 3.68 -3.52
N PHE A 22 6.84 3.70 -2.96
CA PHE A 22 6.54 4.42 -1.73
C PHE A 22 7.34 3.88 -0.54
N ALA A 23 7.47 2.56 -0.40
CA ALA A 23 8.28 1.97 0.67
C ALA A 23 9.77 2.34 0.57
N THR A 24 10.26 2.64 -0.64
CA THR A 24 11.65 2.98 -0.88
C THR A 24 11.92 4.49 -0.76
N LYS A 25 11.00 5.33 -1.24
CA LYS A 25 11.19 6.77 -1.39
C LYS A 25 10.35 7.62 -0.44
N GLY A 26 9.43 7.00 0.30
CA GLY A 26 8.38 7.67 1.05
C GLY A 26 7.36 8.36 0.15
N TYR A 27 6.34 8.97 0.76
CA TYR A 27 5.36 9.75 0.02
C TYR A 27 6.03 10.88 -0.74
N GLN A 28 6.87 11.71 -0.09
CA GLN A 28 7.47 12.89 -0.71
C GLN A 28 8.33 12.56 -1.93
N GLY A 29 9.20 11.55 -1.82
CA GLY A 29 10.11 11.16 -2.89
C GLY A 29 9.44 10.44 -4.07
N PHE A 30 8.18 10.04 -3.96
CA PHE A 30 7.47 9.36 -5.02
C PHE A 30 7.10 10.29 -6.19
N VAL A 31 7.35 9.83 -7.42
CA VAL A 31 7.06 10.55 -8.66
C VAL A 31 6.37 9.63 -9.66
N ILE A 32 5.13 9.94 -10.03
CA ILE A 32 4.31 9.15 -10.99
C ILE A 32 5.05 8.83 -12.30
N ASN A 33 5.83 9.79 -12.80
CA ASN A 33 6.56 9.63 -14.05
C ASN A 33 7.68 8.58 -13.95
N GLU A 34 8.23 8.35 -12.76
CA GLU A 34 9.26 7.34 -12.51
C GLU A 34 8.61 5.96 -12.39
N LEU A 35 7.53 5.84 -11.62
CA LEU A 35 6.70 4.64 -11.55
C LEU A 35 6.33 4.11 -12.94
N CYS A 36 5.86 5.01 -13.83
CA CYS A 36 5.47 4.65 -15.19
C CYS A 36 6.64 4.06 -16.01
N LYS A 37 7.88 4.51 -15.77
CA LYS A 37 9.07 4.05 -16.51
C LYS A 37 9.52 2.67 -16.07
N VAL A 38 9.46 2.37 -14.77
CA VAL A 38 9.98 1.13 -14.20
C VAL A 38 9.09 -0.06 -14.57
N ASP A 39 7.77 0.12 -14.50
CA ASP A 39 6.82 -1.01 -14.59
C ASP A 39 6.13 -1.17 -15.96
N GLY A 40 6.51 -0.35 -16.95
CA GLY A 40 5.86 -0.34 -18.26
C GLY A 40 4.38 0.07 -18.19
N ILE A 41 4.02 0.87 -17.19
CA ILE A 41 2.68 1.41 -16.98
C ILE A 41 2.62 2.75 -17.73
N SER A 42 1.71 2.89 -18.68
CA SER A 42 1.54 4.20 -19.34
C SER A 42 0.83 5.18 -18.42
N LYS A 43 1.17 6.47 -18.52
CA LYS A 43 0.48 7.52 -17.75
C LYS A 43 -1.04 7.51 -17.94
N GLY A 44 -1.50 7.29 -19.18
CA GLY A 44 -2.92 7.22 -19.48
C GLY A 44 -3.63 6.06 -18.75
N VAL A 45 -2.96 4.91 -18.61
CA VAL A 45 -3.49 3.79 -17.83
C VAL A 45 -3.49 4.11 -16.33
N LEU A 46 -2.45 4.77 -15.82
CA LEU A 46 -2.41 5.17 -14.42
C LEU A 46 -3.53 6.17 -14.10
N TYR A 47 -3.65 7.25 -14.87
CA TYR A 47 -4.67 8.28 -14.64
C TYR A 47 -6.11 7.80 -14.92
N HIS A 48 -6.29 6.72 -15.67
CA HIS A 48 -7.58 6.06 -15.80
C HIS A 48 -7.99 5.32 -14.50
N ASN A 49 -7.02 4.84 -13.72
CA ASN A 49 -7.29 4.08 -12.48
C ASN A 49 -7.20 4.94 -11.22
N PHE A 50 -6.41 6.01 -11.24
CA PHE A 50 -6.13 6.85 -10.09
C PHE A 50 -6.15 8.33 -10.50
N SER A 51 -6.74 9.17 -9.66
CA SER A 51 -6.80 10.61 -9.88
C SER A 51 -5.44 11.30 -9.70
N GLY A 52 -4.52 10.68 -8.96
CA GLY A 52 -3.18 11.22 -8.75
C GLY A 52 -2.38 10.45 -7.69
N LYS A 53 -1.32 11.11 -7.19
CA LYS A 53 -0.39 10.56 -6.20
C LYS A 53 -1.06 10.27 -4.87
N SER A 54 -1.86 11.19 -4.33
CA SER A 54 -2.57 11.04 -3.05
C SER A 54 -3.53 9.85 -3.09
N ASP A 55 -4.35 9.74 -4.13
CA ASP A 55 -5.29 8.63 -4.33
C ASP A 55 -4.60 7.27 -4.46
N LEU A 56 -3.49 7.23 -5.21
CA LEU A 56 -2.67 6.03 -5.32
C LEU A 56 -2.04 5.64 -3.96
N TYR A 57 -1.54 6.62 -3.20
CA TYR A 57 -0.98 6.39 -1.86
C TYR A 57 -2.06 5.91 -0.88
N LEU A 58 -3.22 6.56 -0.81
CA LEU A 58 -4.31 6.18 0.06
C LEU A 58 -4.82 4.76 -0.26
N THR A 59 -4.84 4.39 -1.55
CA THR A 59 -5.11 3.01 -1.95
C THR A 59 -4.06 2.03 -1.41
N CYS A 60 -2.78 2.35 -1.55
CA CYS A 60 -1.69 1.52 -1.02
C CYS A 60 -1.75 1.41 0.51
N PHE A 61 -2.07 2.52 1.18
CA PHE A 61 -2.27 2.56 2.62
C PHE A 61 -3.45 1.68 3.04
N GLN A 62 -4.60 1.77 2.34
CA GLN A 62 -5.76 0.93 2.64
C GLN A 62 -5.41 -0.56 2.54
N GLU A 63 -4.74 -1.01 1.48
CA GLU A 63 -4.32 -2.41 1.36
C GLU A 63 -3.35 -2.83 2.47
N SER A 64 -2.43 -1.93 2.84
CA SER A 64 -1.47 -2.15 3.93
C SER A 64 -2.16 -2.22 5.29
N PHE A 65 -3.15 -1.37 5.51
CA PHE A 65 -3.95 -1.30 6.72
C PHE A 65 -4.83 -2.54 6.90
N GLU A 66 -5.53 -2.96 5.84
CA GLU A 66 -6.33 -4.19 5.85
C GLU A 66 -5.47 -5.42 6.15
N LYS A 67 -4.29 -5.52 5.52
CA LYS A 67 -3.35 -6.60 5.79
C LYS A 67 -2.81 -6.55 7.23
N ALA A 68 -2.48 -5.35 7.73
CA ALA A 68 -2.02 -5.15 9.10
C ALA A 68 -3.09 -5.57 10.10
N LEU A 69 -4.35 -5.13 9.93
CA LEU A 69 -5.46 -5.52 10.80
C LEU A 69 -5.67 -7.03 10.83
N ALA A 70 -5.65 -7.69 9.66
CA ALA A 70 -5.79 -9.14 9.57
C ALA A 70 -4.71 -9.89 10.37
N VAL A 71 -3.47 -9.37 10.36
CA VAL A 71 -2.36 -9.96 11.13
C VAL A 71 -2.43 -9.61 12.61
N PHE A 72 -2.70 -8.35 12.96
CA PHE A 72 -2.61 -7.86 14.34
C PHE A 72 -3.72 -8.43 15.22
N LEU A 73 -4.97 -8.36 14.73
CA LEU A 73 -6.14 -8.78 15.50
C LEU A 73 -6.22 -10.32 15.56
N GLY A 74 -5.75 -11.00 14.53
CA GLY A 74 -5.79 -12.46 14.43
C GLY A 74 -7.24 -12.97 14.36
N VAL A 75 -7.70 -13.67 15.39
CA VAL A 75 -9.03 -14.32 15.38
C VAL A 75 -10.13 -13.28 15.56
N GLU A 76 -11.09 -13.29 14.63
CA GLU A 76 -12.23 -12.38 14.61
C GLU A 76 -13.06 -12.50 15.90
N GLY A 77 -13.46 -11.35 16.47
CA GLY A 77 -14.25 -11.29 17.70
C GLY A 77 -13.46 -11.40 19.01
N GLN A 78 -12.13 -11.50 18.97
CA GLN A 78 -11.28 -11.48 20.16
C GLN A 78 -10.30 -10.31 20.13
N VAL A 79 -10.18 -9.61 21.25
CA VAL A 79 -9.13 -8.60 21.43
C VAL A 79 -7.85 -9.32 21.88
N PRO A 80 -6.75 -9.27 21.10
CA PRO A 80 -5.50 -9.90 21.51
C PRO A 80 -4.93 -9.23 22.76
N SER A 81 -4.11 -9.95 23.53
CA SER A 81 -3.33 -9.32 24.58
C SER A 81 -2.36 -8.30 23.97
N LEU A 82 -1.89 -7.34 24.76
CA LEU A 82 -0.89 -6.38 24.29
C LEU A 82 0.40 -7.09 23.82
N ALA A 83 0.80 -8.17 24.50
CA ALA A 83 1.97 -8.95 24.13
C ALA A 83 1.78 -9.63 22.77
N ASP A 84 0.65 -10.29 22.54
CA ASP A 84 0.34 -10.94 21.25
C ASP A 84 0.25 -9.93 20.12
N TYR A 85 -0.39 -8.78 20.38
CA TYR A 85 -0.46 -7.68 19.42
C TYR A 85 0.94 -7.20 19.02
N MET A 86 1.81 -6.96 20.00
CA MET A 86 3.18 -6.48 19.74
C MET A 86 4.01 -7.51 18.98
N GLU A 87 3.88 -8.79 19.31
CA GLU A 87 4.58 -9.88 18.63
C GLU A 87 4.12 -10.00 17.16
N ARG A 88 2.80 -10.05 16.92
CA ARG A 88 2.24 -10.11 15.55
C ARG A 88 2.60 -8.87 14.74
N ARG A 89 2.60 -7.70 15.37
CA ARG A 89 3.04 -6.46 14.74
C ARG A 89 4.52 -6.51 14.35
N HIS A 90 5.37 -7.03 15.23
CA HIS A 90 6.78 -7.22 14.93
C HIS A 90 6.98 -8.18 13.75
N GLN A 91 6.24 -9.30 13.72
CA GLN A 91 6.27 -10.25 12.61
C GLN A 91 5.81 -9.63 11.30
N PHE A 92 4.74 -8.83 11.31
CA PHE A 92 4.28 -8.10 10.13
C PHE A 92 5.38 -7.19 9.56
N TYR A 93 6.09 -6.46 10.43
CA TYR A 93 7.20 -5.59 10.02
C TYR A 93 8.36 -6.33 9.36
N GLN A 94 8.56 -7.61 9.69
CA GLN A 94 9.57 -8.46 9.05
C GLN A 94 9.07 -9.10 7.76
N GLN A 95 7.80 -9.52 7.71
CA GLN A 95 7.24 -10.28 6.60
C GLN A 95 6.78 -9.40 5.43
N TYR A 96 6.37 -8.16 5.71
CA TYR A 96 5.76 -7.26 4.72
C TYR A 96 6.41 -5.87 4.77
N PRO A 97 7.72 -5.73 4.47
CA PRO A 97 8.44 -4.48 4.64
C PRO A 97 7.83 -3.31 3.86
N GLU A 98 7.26 -3.55 2.67
CA GLU A 98 6.66 -2.50 1.85
C GLU A 98 5.37 -1.94 2.49
N HIS A 99 4.49 -2.84 2.92
CA HIS A 99 3.26 -2.46 3.63
C HIS A 99 3.57 -1.80 4.98
N SER A 100 4.64 -2.24 5.62
CA SER A 100 5.09 -1.77 6.92
C SER A 100 5.54 -0.33 6.89
N HIS A 101 6.32 0.06 5.87
CA HIS A 101 6.77 1.42 5.69
C HIS A 101 5.59 2.38 5.53
N ILE A 102 4.66 2.05 4.63
CA ILE A 102 3.49 2.90 4.33
C ILE A 102 2.56 3.01 5.54
N PHE A 103 2.30 1.90 6.22
CA PHE A 103 1.49 1.91 7.44
C PHE A 103 2.13 2.78 8.53
N PHE A 104 3.45 2.66 8.72
CA PHE A 104 4.18 3.45 9.73
C PHE A 104 4.23 4.94 9.37
N GLU A 105 4.56 5.27 8.12
CA GLU A 105 4.56 6.65 7.59
C GLU A 105 3.17 7.28 7.78
N ALA A 106 2.10 6.59 7.38
CA ALA A 106 0.74 7.11 7.52
C ALA A 106 0.28 7.30 8.97
N MET A 107 0.67 6.43 9.91
CA MET A 107 0.23 6.54 11.31
C MET A 107 1.05 7.53 12.15
N ILE A 108 2.34 7.68 11.88
CA ILE A 108 3.27 8.41 12.76
C ILE A 108 3.76 9.71 12.12
N ALA A 109 3.88 9.75 10.80
CA ALA A 109 4.42 10.86 10.04
C ALA A 109 3.54 11.15 8.83
N THR A 110 2.22 11.26 9.06
CA THR A 110 1.23 11.44 8.01
C THR A 110 1.65 12.59 7.09
N PRO A 111 1.82 12.35 5.78
CA PRO A 111 2.19 13.41 4.85
C PRO A 111 1.19 14.56 4.86
N GLU A 112 1.68 15.80 4.88
CA GLU A 112 0.85 17.00 5.01
C GLU A 112 -0.09 17.24 3.81
N GLU A 113 0.23 16.68 2.62
CA GLU A 113 -0.58 16.85 1.40
C GLU A 113 -1.61 15.74 1.14
N LEU A 114 -1.91 14.91 2.15
CA LEU A 114 -2.96 13.88 2.09
C LEU A 114 -4.34 14.39 2.52
#